data_AF-A0A142XVY7-F1
#
_entry.id   AF-A0A142XVY7-F1
#
_cell.length_a   1.000
_cell.length_b   1.000
_cell.length_c   1.000
_cell.angle_alpha   90.00
_cell.angle_beta   90.00
_cell.angle_gamma   90.00
#
_symmetry.space_group_name_H-M   'P 1'
#
loop_
_entity.id
_entity.type
_entity.pdbx_description
1 polymer ?
#
loop_
_entity_poly.entity_id
_entity_poly.type
_entity_poly.pdbx_seq_one_letter_code
_entity_poly.pdbx_strand_id
1 'polypeptide(L)'
;MSPKILFLHGWRSVVGGVKPTSLAKAGFEVINPPLDDNNFDLALQTAQTIFDRERPDVIVGSSRGGAIAMNLEYGQTPLVLLCPAWRKWGTVSRLTPKSIVLHSRNDEVIPFEDSVLLVQQSNLPADVLIEVGEDHRLADESSLSVLCWTCRMLCSGESIPVSENDDTRLASSDEVPAGASAAEEGAYLCDACGEEIVIPIDRSAGILQSYVEDCPVCCNPNLIHVQFDDLGRIRVWAEPEQDRD
;
A
#
# COMPACT_ATOMS: atom_id res chain seq x y z
N MET A 1 13.99 -13.53 28.02
CA MET A 1 14.75 -12.54 27.22
C MET A 1 13.72 -11.62 26.58
N SER A 2 14.05 -10.34 26.34
CA SER A 2 13.17 -9.46 25.59
C SER A 2 13.11 -9.93 24.13
N PRO A 3 11.93 -9.96 23.47
CA PRO A 3 11.86 -10.31 22.06
C PRO A 3 12.60 -9.29 21.19
N LYS A 4 13.31 -9.79 20.18
CA LYS A 4 14.10 -9.00 19.24
C LYS A 4 13.29 -8.63 18.00
N ILE A 5 13.35 -7.36 17.63
CA ILE A 5 12.74 -6.83 16.41
C ILE A 5 13.83 -6.29 15.48
N LEU A 6 13.84 -6.75 14.23
CA LEU A 6 14.55 -6.07 13.16
C LEU A 6 13.62 -5.04 12.52
N PHE A 7 13.89 -3.75 12.73
CA PHE A 7 13.11 -2.65 12.16
C PHE A 7 13.82 -2.07 10.92
N LEU A 8 13.17 -2.19 9.76
CA LEU A 8 13.64 -1.66 8.48
C LEU A 8 12.86 -0.38 8.14
N HIS A 9 13.58 0.74 8.10
CA HIS A 9 12.99 2.07 7.93
C HIS A 9 12.67 2.38 6.46
N GLY A 10 11.78 3.36 6.26
CA GLY A 10 11.41 3.86 4.93
C GLY A 10 12.50 4.72 4.29
N TRP A 11 12.25 5.14 3.05
CA TRP A 11 13.15 6.00 2.28
C TRP A 11 13.40 7.34 3.00
N ARG A 12 14.66 7.78 3.06
CA ARG A 12 15.12 9.02 3.71
C ARG A 12 14.78 9.13 5.20
N SER A 13 14.47 8.01 5.84
CA SER A 13 14.28 7.94 7.29
C SER A 13 15.59 7.67 7.99
N VAL A 14 15.72 8.13 9.24
CA VAL A 14 16.91 7.91 10.07
C VAL A 14 16.69 6.80 11.08
N VAL A 15 17.79 6.21 11.54
CA VAL A 15 17.80 5.24 12.64
C VAL A 15 17.26 5.88 13.92
N GLY A 16 16.43 5.15 14.65
CA GLY A 16 15.88 5.61 15.93
C GLY A 16 14.71 6.60 15.81
N GLY A 17 13.96 6.56 14.70
CA GLY A 17 12.72 7.32 14.53
C GLY A 17 11.59 6.90 15.49
N VAL A 18 10.44 7.57 15.38
CA VAL A 18 9.28 7.40 16.29
C VAL A 18 8.85 5.93 16.47
N LYS A 19 8.73 5.18 15.38
CA LYS A 19 8.30 3.77 15.38
C LYS A 19 9.27 2.84 16.13
N PRO A 20 10.57 2.74 15.79
CA PRO A 20 11.50 1.91 16.53
C PRO A 20 11.67 2.37 17.99
N THR A 21 11.57 3.67 18.29
CA THR A 21 11.57 4.16 19.68
C THR A 21 10.33 3.68 20.45
N SER A 22 9.15 3.69 19.83
CA SER A 22 7.91 3.20 20.46
C SER A 22 8.01 1.71 20.81
N LEU A 23 8.53 0.90 19.88
CA LEU A 23 8.81 -0.53 20.12
C LEU A 23 9.81 -0.74 21.27
N ALA A 24 10.90 0.04 21.32
CA ALA A 24 11.86 -0.05 22.43
C ALA A 24 11.21 0.30 23.78
N LYS A 25 10.38 1.35 23.84
CA LYS A 25 9.60 1.73 25.03
C LYS A 25 8.58 0.66 25.43
N ALA A 26 8.04 -0.07 24.46
CA ALA A 26 7.16 -1.22 24.68
C ALA A 26 7.91 -2.45 25.23
N GLY A 27 9.23 -2.41 25.36
CA GLY A 27 10.04 -3.45 26.01
C GLY A 27 10.68 -4.44 25.05
N PHE A 28 10.69 -4.16 23.74
CA PHE A 28 11.40 -4.95 22.73
C PHE A 28 12.88 -4.56 22.63
N GLU A 29 13.74 -5.52 22.28
CA GLU A 29 15.09 -5.23 21.83
C GLU A 29 15.03 -4.88 20.33
N VAL A 30 15.26 -3.61 19.98
CA VAL A 30 15.08 -3.12 18.61
C VAL A 30 16.42 -2.95 17.90
N ILE A 31 16.60 -3.69 16.82
CA ILE A 31 17.72 -3.58 15.88
C ILE A 31 17.24 -2.76 14.69
N ASN A 32 17.79 -1.57 14.48
CA ASN A 32 17.41 -0.68 13.40
C ASN A 32 18.65 -0.25 12.61
N PRO A 33 19.10 -1.05 11.63
CA PRO A 33 20.30 -0.73 10.87
C PRO A 33 20.05 0.48 9.96
N PRO A 34 21.09 1.29 9.66
CA PRO A 34 21.01 2.27 8.59
C PRO A 34 20.90 1.55 7.24
N LEU A 35 19.99 1.99 6.39
CA LEU A 35 19.75 1.44 5.05
C LEU A 35 20.10 2.49 3.99
N ASP A 36 20.72 2.07 2.89
CA ASP A 36 21.05 2.97 1.78
C ASP A 36 19.79 3.44 1.06
N ASP A 37 19.63 4.75 0.88
CA ASP A 37 18.42 5.35 0.30
C ASP A 37 18.33 5.23 -1.22
N ASN A 38 19.45 5.06 -1.91
CA ASN A 38 19.53 5.13 -3.36
C ASN A 38 19.79 3.76 -4.00
N ASN A 39 20.29 2.80 -3.22
CA ASN A 39 20.60 1.45 -3.69
C ASN A 39 19.78 0.41 -2.91
N PHE A 40 18.75 -0.13 -3.55
CA PHE A 40 17.86 -1.13 -2.95
C PHE A 40 18.60 -2.43 -2.62
N ASP A 41 19.47 -2.91 -3.51
CA ASP A 41 20.21 -4.16 -3.32
C ASP A 41 21.21 -4.06 -2.16
N LEU A 42 21.88 -2.92 -2.02
CA LEU A 42 22.78 -2.68 -0.88
C LEU A 42 21.99 -2.58 0.44
N ALA A 43 20.83 -1.94 0.44
CA ALA A 43 19.94 -1.90 1.60
C ALA A 43 19.44 -3.31 1.98
N LEU A 44 19.09 -4.13 0.99
CA LEU A 44 18.69 -5.52 1.19
C LEU A 44 19.84 -6.37 1.74
N GLN A 45 21.03 -6.27 1.17
CA GLN A 45 22.22 -6.98 1.66
C GLN A 45 22.55 -6.60 3.10
N THR A 46 22.43 -5.31 3.44
CA THR A 46 22.61 -4.82 4.81
C THR A 46 21.59 -5.43 5.75
N ALA A 47 20.31 -5.41 5.38
CA ALA A 47 19.23 -6.00 6.16
C ALA A 47 19.43 -7.53 6.34
N GLN A 48 19.83 -8.25 5.29
CA GLN A 48 20.08 -9.70 5.34
C GLN A 48 21.24 -10.04 6.28
N THR A 49 22.36 -9.31 6.18
CA THR A 49 23.51 -9.51 7.06
C THR A 49 23.15 -9.35 8.54
N ILE A 50 22.30 -8.37 8.84
CA ILE A 50 21.81 -8.13 10.20
C ILE A 50 20.85 -9.23 10.63
N PHE A 51 19.91 -9.63 9.76
CA PHE A 51 18.98 -10.71 10.04
C PHE A 51 19.70 -12.02 10.39
N ASP A 52 20.69 -12.40 9.57
CA ASP A 52 21.46 -13.64 9.76
C ASP A 52 22.24 -13.64 11.08
N ARG A 53 22.80 -12.49 11.45
CA ARG A 53 23.57 -12.34 12.70
C ARG A 53 22.68 -12.31 13.93
N GLU A 54 21.61 -11.52 13.88
CA GLU A 54 20.82 -11.19 15.08
C GLU A 54 19.67 -12.15 15.33
N ARG A 55 19.18 -12.83 14.30
CA ARG A 55 18.05 -13.79 14.36
C ARG A 55 16.85 -13.19 15.12
N PRO A 56 16.22 -12.14 14.59
CA PRO A 56 15.11 -11.47 15.25
C PRO A 56 13.88 -12.38 15.35
N ASP A 57 13.06 -12.14 16.37
CA ASP A 57 11.79 -12.85 16.58
C ASP A 57 10.71 -12.34 15.62
N VAL A 58 10.74 -11.06 15.25
CA VAL A 58 9.83 -10.42 14.27
C VAL A 58 10.61 -9.42 13.41
N ILE A 59 10.27 -9.33 12.13
CA ILE A 59 10.74 -8.27 11.24
C ILE A 59 9.63 -7.23 11.06
N VAL A 60 9.97 -5.97 11.24
CA VAL A 60 9.08 -4.84 10.98
C VAL A 60 9.62 -4.03 9.82
N GLY A 61 8.82 -3.79 8.79
CA GLY A 61 9.22 -3.01 7.62
C GLY A 61 8.23 -1.91 7.29
N SER A 62 8.69 -0.66 7.20
CA SER A 62 7.83 0.50 6.91
C SER A 62 8.10 1.07 5.51
N SER A 63 7.06 1.25 4.69
CA SER A 63 7.13 1.79 3.33
C SER A 63 8.16 1.03 2.48
N ARG A 64 9.24 1.68 2.03
CA ARG A 64 10.38 1.02 1.36
C ARG A 64 11.02 -0.09 2.20
N GLY A 65 11.10 0.09 3.52
CA GLY A 65 11.58 -0.95 4.44
C GLY A 65 10.66 -2.18 4.48
N GLY A 66 9.36 -2.01 4.19
CA GLY A 66 8.43 -3.12 4.00
C GLY A 66 8.77 -3.96 2.78
N ALA A 67 9.08 -3.31 1.65
CA ALA A 67 9.55 -4.00 0.46
C ALA A 67 10.88 -4.73 0.71
N ILE A 68 11.82 -4.12 1.44
CA ILE A 68 13.08 -4.79 1.82
C ILE A 68 12.78 -6.03 2.68
N ALA A 69 11.92 -5.91 3.71
CA ALA A 69 11.54 -7.02 4.57
C ALA A 69 10.97 -8.21 3.78
N MET A 70 10.13 -7.94 2.78
CA MET A 70 9.54 -8.97 1.91
C MET A 70 10.57 -9.70 1.04
N ASN A 71 11.68 -9.05 0.68
CA ASN A 71 12.72 -9.62 -0.18
C ASN A 71 13.86 -10.31 0.62
N LEU A 72 13.77 -10.37 1.97
CA LEU A 72 14.74 -11.10 2.79
C LEU A 72 14.56 -12.62 2.67
N GLU A 73 15.65 -13.35 2.92
CA GLU A 73 15.61 -14.77 3.24
C GLU A 73 15.37 -14.94 4.75
N TYR A 74 14.11 -14.83 5.16
CA TYR A 74 13.72 -14.80 6.58
C TYR A 74 13.10 -16.11 7.12
N GLY A 75 12.97 -17.13 6.27
CA GLY A 75 12.47 -18.45 6.66
C GLY A 75 11.03 -18.43 7.19
N GLN A 76 10.87 -18.53 8.50
CA GLN A 76 9.56 -18.56 9.19
C GLN A 76 9.40 -17.39 10.17
N THR A 77 10.33 -16.43 10.18
CA THR A 77 10.23 -15.23 11.01
C THR A 77 9.02 -14.40 10.57
N PRO A 78 8.10 -14.05 11.47
CA PRO A 78 6.93 -13.23 11.15
C PRO A 78 7.28 -11.83 10.63
N LEU A 79 6.39 -11.28 9.80
CA LEU A 79 6.46 -9.92 9.27
C LEU A 79 5.34 -9.05 9.84
N VAL A 80 5.67 -7.81 10.21
CA VAL A 80 4.72 -6.72 10.37
C VAL A 80 5.10 -5.60 9.39
N LEU A 81 4.23 -5.31 8.43
CA LEU A 81 4.48 -4.35 7.37
C LEU A 81 3.63 -3.10 7.57
N LEU A 82 4.22 -1.91 7.46
CA LEU A 82 3.52 -0.63 7.57
C LEU A 82 3.52 0.05 6.21
N CYS A 83 2.35 0.18 5.59
CA CYS A 83 2.15 0.78 4.25
C CYS A 83 3.20 0.29 3.23
N PRO A 84 3.35 -1.03 2.98
CA PRO A 84 4.49 -1.58 2.24
C PRO A 84 4.53 -1.08 0.79
N ALA A 85 5.64 -0.46 0.39
CA ALA A 85 5.83 0.07 -0.97
C ALA A 85 6.32 -1.00 -1.97
N TRP A 86 5.71 -2.19 -1.94
CA TRP A 86 6.18 -3.40 -2.65
C TRP A 86 6.06 -3.33 -4.17
N ARG A 87 5.12 -2.53 -4.70
CA ARG A 87 5.01 -2.30 -6.14
C ARG A 87 6.11 -1.41 -6.70
N LYS A 88 6.65 -0.53 -5.86
CA LYS A 88 7.69 0.43 -6.24
C LYS A 88 9.10 -0.14 -6.06
N TRP A 89 9.27 -1.08 -5.14
CA TRP A 89 10.58 -1.57 -4.73
C TRP A 89 10.62 -3.09 -4.58
N GLY A 90 11.72 -3.70 -4.98
CA GLY A 90 11.90 -5.15 -4.92
C GLY A 90 11.11 -5.91 -5.99
N THR A 91 11.03 -7.24 -5.84
CA THR A 91 10.38 -8.11 -6.83
C THR A 91 9.31 -9.04 -6.22
N VAL A 92 9.33 -9.23 -4.90
CA VAL A 92 8.37 -10.06 -4.18
C VAL A 92 7.00 -9.39 -4.14
N SER A 93 5.98 -10.13 -4.56
CA SER A 93 4.56 -9.70 -4.60
C SER A 93 3.64 -10.60 -3.77
N ARG A 94 4.20 -11.45 -2.91
CA ARG A 94 3.44 -12.35 -2.03
C ARG A 94 4.07 -12.42 -0.65
N LEU A 95 3.22 -12.55 0.36
CA LEU A 95 3.55 -12.68 1.77
C LEU A 95 3.49 -14.14 2.21
N THR A 96 4.19 -14.44 3.31
CA THR A 96 4.06 -15.72 4.00
C THR A 96 2.90 -15.68 5.02
N PRO A 97 2.37 -16.84 5.46
CA PRO A 97 1.23 -16.89 6.39
C PRO A 97 1.41 -16.15 7.73
N LYS A 98 2.65 -15.91 8.18
CA LYS A 98 2.94 -15.18 9.42
C LYS A 98 3.19 -13.70 9.15
N SER A 99 2.36 -13.08 8.32
CA SER A 99 2.49 -11.67 7.94
C SER A 99 1.26 -10.89 8.34
N ILE A 100 1.47 -9.69 8.89
CA ILE A 100 0.42 -8.71 9.19
C ILE A 100 0.77 -7.40 8.48
N VAL A 101 -0.23 -6.76 7.90
CA VAL A 101 -0.10 -5.45 7.23
C VAL A 101 -0.91 -4.41 8.00
N LEU A 102 -0.27 -3.30 8.35
CA LEU A 102 -0.88 -2.12 8.94
C LEU A 102 -0.89 -1.02 7.87
N HIS A 103 -2.05 -0.46 7.57
CA HIS A 103 -2.16 0.56 6.52
C HIS A 103 -3.31 1.52 6.81
N SER A 104 -3.07 2.82 6.64
CA SER A 104 -4.12 3.84 6.61
C SER A 104 -4.84 3.83 5.27
N ARG A 105 -6.17 3.96 5.26
CA ARG A 105 -6.93 4.24 4.03
C ARG A 105 -6.63 5.62 3.44
N ASN A 106 -6.16 6.53 4.28
CA ASN A 106 -5.81 7.91 3.95
C ASN A 106 -4.32 8.04 3.58
N ASP A 107 -3.68 6.94 3.19
CA ASP A 107 -2.30 6.96 2.72
C ASP A 107 -2.22 7.56 1.30
N GLU A 108 -1.83 8.83 1.22
CA GLU A 108 -1.64 9.55 -0.04
C GLU A 108 -0.31 9.20 -0.76
N VAL A 109 0.56 8.38 -0.15
CA VAL A 109 1.87 8.05 -0.71
C VAL A 109 1.89 6.65 -1.32
N ILE A 110 1.27 5.68 -0.66
CA ILE A 110 1.11 4.32 -1.11
C ILE A 110 -0.38 3.99 -1.07
N PRO A 111 -1.03 3.70 -2.21
CA PRO A 111 -2.45 3.37 -2.22
C PRO A 111 -2.78 2.20 -1.28
N PHE A 112 -3.85 2.32 -0.50
CA PHE A 112 -4.30 1.25 0.41
C PHE A 112 -4.60 -0.06 -0.36
N GLU A 113 -5.10 0.08 -1.58
CA GLU A 113 -5.42 -0.98 -2.53
C GLU A 113 -4.20 -1.85 -2.87
N ASP A 114 -2.98 -1.30 -2.80
CA ASP A 114 -1.77 -2.08 -2.99
C ASP A 114 -1.60 -3.14 -1.90
N SER A 115 -2.03 -2.84 -0.66
CA SER A 115 -2.01 -3.81 0.43
C SER A 115 -3.16 -4.80 0.36
N VAL A 116 -4.34 -4.36 -0.08
CA VAL A 116 -5.47 -5.26 -0.37
C VAL A 116 -5.05 -6.29 -1.41
N LEU A 117 -4.47 -5.83 -2.53
CA LEU A 117 -3.98 -6.70 -3.58
C LEU A 117 -2.88 -7.63 -3.09
N LEU A 118 -1.92 -7.13 -2.30
CA LEU A 118 -0.85 -7.95 -1.74
C LEU A 118 -1.40 -9.11 -0.90
N VAL A 119 -2.37 -8.85 -0.03
CA VAL A 119 -3.01 -9.87 0.82
C VAL A 119 -3.79 -10.88 -0.02
N GLN A 120 -4.58 -10.41 -0.99
CA GLN A 120 -5.33 -11.27 -1.91
C GLN A 120 -4.39 -12.17 -2.74
N GLN A 121 -3.35 -11.60 -3.36
CA GLN A 121 -2.37 -12.35 -4.14
C GLN A 121 -1.60 -13.37 -3.30
N SER A 122 -1.49 -13.13 -1.99
CA SER A 122 -0.84 -14.04 -1.04
C SER A 122 -1.77 -15.17 -0.56
N ASN A 123 -3.05 -15.17 -0.95
CA ASN A 123 -4.08 -16.07 -0.44
C ASN A 123 -4.17 -16.04 1.10
N LEU A 124 -4.02 -14.85 1.70
CA LEU A 124 -4.14 -14.65 3.14
C LEU A 124 -5.56 -14.15 3.50
N PRO A 125 -6.06 -14.45 4.71
CA PRO A 125 -7.36 -13.94 5.14
C PRO A 125 -7.33 -12.41 5.23
N ALA A 126 -8.44 -11.75 4.91
CA ALA A 126 -8.52 -10.29 4.89
C ALA A 126 -8.14 -9.66 6.24
N ASP A 127 -8.37 -10.36 7.35
CA ASP A 127 -8.05 -9.91 8.71
C ASP A 127 -6.55 -9.64 8.95
N VAL A 128 -5.64 -10.13 8.07
CA VAL A 128 -4.22 -9.77 8.19
C VAL A 128 -3.91 -8.35 7.74
N LEU A 129 -4.82 -7.68 7.02
CA LEU A 129 -4.75 -6.26 6.72
C LEU A 129 -5.55 -5.48 7.76
N ILE A 130 -4.85 -4.82 8.66
CA ILE A 130 -5.43 -4.00 9.70
C ILE A 130 -5.38 -2.55 9.24
N GLU A 131 -6.57 -1.97 9.05
CA GLU A 131 -6.73 -0.54 8.81
C GLU A 131 -6.40 0.25 10.07
N VAL A 132 -5.44 1.18 9.98
CA VAL A 132 -5.01 1.99 11.13
C VAL A 132 -4.40 3.30 10.68
N GLY A 133 -4.57 4.34 11.50
CA GLY A 133 -4.00 5.67 11.28
C GLY A 133 -4.73 6.46 10.21
N GLU A 134 -4.31 7.72 10.06
CA GLU A 134 -4.96 8.72 9.19
C GLU A 134 -3.99 9.25 8.11
N ASP A 135 -2.77 8.71 8.03
CA ASP A 135 -1.75 9.14 7.08
C ASP A 135 -0.74 8.02 6.76
N HIS A 136 0.16 8.27 5.80
CA HIS A 136 1.27 7.36 5.44
C HIS A 136 2.26 7.11 6.59
N ARG A 137 2.33 8.00 7.57
CA ARG A 137 3.40 8.00 8.58
C ARG A 137 3.14 6.93 9.64
N LEU A 138 1.88 6.68 9.97
CA LEU A 138 1.45 5.77 11.05
C LEU A 138 2.26 6.02 12.33
N ALA A 139 2.42 7.30 12.67
CA ALA A 139 3.22 7.78 13.80
C ALA A 139 2.37 8.33 14.95
N ASP A 140 1.05 8.34 14.78
CA ASP A 140 0.10 8.66 15.84
C ASP A 140 0.06 7.54 16.90
N GLU A 141 -0.45 7.88 18.09
CA GLU A 141 -0.47 6.97 19.24
C GLU A 141 -1.23 5.67 18.94
N SER A 142 -2.36 5.74 18.24
CA SER A 142 -3.20 4.56 17.96
C SER A 142 -2.48 3.58 17.04
N SER A 143 -1.87 4.07 15.96
CA SER A 143 -1.05 3.26 15.04
C SER A 143 0.13 2.60 15.74
N LEU A 144 0.81 3.35 16.62
CA LEU A 144 1.94 2.81 17.38
C LEU A 144 1.51 1.76 18.41
N SER A 145 0.34 1.91 19.02
CA SER A 145 -0.24 0.92 19.92
C SER A 145 -0.56 -0.38 19.19
N VAL A 146 -1.18 -0.30 18.00
CA VAL A 146 -1.47 -1.47 17.16
C VAL A 146 -0.16 -2.15 16.73
N LEU A 147 0.84 -1.39 16.27
CA LEU A 147 2.17 -1.93 15.94
C LEU A 147 2.80 -2.70 17.11
N CYS A 148 2.76 -2.13 18.32
CA CYS A 148 3.33 -2.80 19.49
C CYS A 148 2.54 -4.07 19.84
N TRP A 149 1.22 -4.02 19.73
CA TRP A 149 0.35 -5.17 19.97
C TRP A 149 0.61 -6.30 18.97
N THR A 150 0.66 -6.01 17.67
CA THR A 150 0.93 -7.01 16.63
C THR A 150 2.27 -7.69 16.83
N CYS A 151 3.31 -6.92 17.17
CA CYS A 151 4.63 -7.50 17.46
C CYS A 151 4.59 -8.41 18.69
N ARG A 152 3.88 -8.05 19.76
CA ARG A 152 3.78 -8.90 20.96
C ARG A 152 3.09 -10.22 20.65
N MET A 153 1.96 -10.15 19.94
CA MET A 153 1.16 -11.31 19.55
C MET A 153 1.98 -12.28 18.69
N LEU A 154 2.70 -11.78 17.68
CA LEU A 154 3.54 -12.63 16.84
C LEU A 154 4.71 -13.24 17.62
N CYS A 155 5.31 -12.50 18.56
CA CYS A 155 6.35 -13.02 19.45
C CYS A 155 5.84 -14.11 20.40
N SER A 156 4.56 -14.09 20.81
CA SER A 156 3.97 -15.15 21.64
C SER A 156 3.54 -16.39 20.83
N GLY A 157 3.64 -16.34 19.49
CA GLY A 157 3.20 -17.41 18.60
C GLY A 157 1.69 -17.45 18.38
N GLU A 158 0.98 -16.42 18.83
CA GLU A 158 -0.44 -16.23 18.54
C GLU A 158 -0.65 -15.76 17.10
N SER A 159 -1.85 -16.02 16.57
CA SER A 159 -2.31 -15.54 15.27
C SER A 159 -3.45 -14.56 15.45
N ILE A 160 -3.73 -13.75 14.43
CA ILE A 160 -4.94 -12.92 14.42
C ILE A 160 -6.16 -13.85 14.59
N PRO A 161 -7.11 -13.51 15.48
CA PRO A 161 -8.38 -14.19 15.56
C PRO A 161 -9.16 -13.93 14.27
N VAL A 162 -9.17 -14.92 13.37
CA VAL A 162 -9.95 -14.87 12.13
C VAL A 162 -11.41 -14.97 12.51
N SER A 163 -12.24 -14.04 12.04
CA SER A 163 -13.68 -14.15 12.27
C SER A 163 -14.23 -15.31 11.45
N GLU A 164 -14.71 -16.37 12.12
CA GLU A 164 -15.40 -17.49 11.47
C GLU A 164 -16.79 -17.03 11.01
N ASN A 165 -16.91 -16.19 9.97
CA ASN A 165 -18.19 -15.91 9.29
C ASN A 165 -17.96 -15.19 7.94
N ASP A 166 -17.87 -15.95 6.84
CA ASP A 166 -18.53 -15.56 5.57
C ASP A 166 -18.75 -16.76 4.63
N ASP A 167 -19.43 -17.80 5.15
CA ASP A 167 -19.81 -18.99 4.37
C ASP A 167 -21.34 -19.17 4.30
N THR A 168 -22.09 -18.06 4.31
CA THR A 168 -23.54 -18.07 4.07
C THR A 168 -23.90 -17.22 2.86
N ARG A 169 -24.03 -17.89 1.72
CA ARG A 169 -24.96 -17.45 0.68
C ARG A 169 -26.34 -17.25 1.31
N LEU A 170 -26.93 -16.07 1.15
CA LEU A 170 -28.38 -15.89 1.10
C LEU A 170 -28.74 -14.70 0.21
N ALA A 171 -29.50 -15.03 -0.84
CA ALA A 171 -30.11 -14.11 -1.77
C ALA A 171 -31.33 -13.40 -1.16
N SER A 172 -31.64 -12.22 -1.73
CA SER A 172 -32.92 -11.47 -1.73
C SER A 172 -33.43 -10.95 -0.37
N SER A 173 -34.02 -9.77 -0.23
CA SER A 173 -34.49 -8.73 -1.15
C SER A 173 -34.91 -7.56 -0.26
N ASP A 174 -34.52 -6.33 -0.60
CA ASP A 174 -35.34 -5.15 -0.30
C ASP A 174 -35.02 -4.08 -1.35
N GLU A 175 -36.07 -3.61 -2.03
CA GLU A 175 -36.07 -2.69 -3.16
C GLU A 175 -35.64 -1.27 -2.75
N VAL A 176 -34.78 -0.63 -3.55
CA VAL A 176 -34.48 0.81 -3.52
C VAL A 176 -34.35 1.30 -4.99
N PRO A 177 -34.88 2.48 -5.36
CA PRO A 177 -35.48 2.71 -6.67
C PRO A 177 -34.49 2.96 -7.80
N ALA A 178 -34.99 2.73 -9.02
CA ALA A 178 -34.33 3.01 -10.29
C ALA A 178 -33.95 4.48 -10.44
N GLY A 179 -32.69 4.74 -10.83
CA GLY A 179 -32.30 5.98 -11.50
C GLY A 179 -31.02 6.65 -11.02
N ALA A 180 -29.86 6.05 -11.29
CA ALA A 180 -28.61 6.75 -11.67
C ALA A 180 -27.61 5.68 -12.12
N SER A 181 -27.24 5.69 -13.42
CA SER A 181 -26.22 4.80 -13.95
C SER A 181 -24.89 5.08 -13.26
N ALA A 182 -24.19 4.02 -12.82
CA ALA A 182 -22.80 4.13 -12.40
C ALA A 182 -22.01 4.80 -13.52
N ALA A 183 -21.50 6.01 -13.27
CA ALA A 183 -20.58 6.67 -14.19
C ALA A 183 -19.29 5.84 -14.15
N GLU A 184 -18.87 5.32 -15.30
CA GLU A 184 -17.55 4.73 -15.41
C GLU A 184 -16.52 5.86 -15.36
N GLU A 185 -15.37 5.64 -14.74
CA GLU A 185 -14.31 6.65 -14.62
C GLU A 185 -13.09 6.24 -15.45
N GLY A 186 -12.42 7.24 -16.03
CA GLY A 186 -11.19 7.06 -16.80
C GLY A 186 -10.16 8.11 -16.39
N ALA A 187 -8.88 7.84 -16.65
CA ALA A 187 -7.80 8.73 -16.22
C ALA A 187 -6.84 9.05 -17.35
N TYR A 188 -6.33 10.29 -17.39
CA TYR A 188 -5.26 10.71 -18.28
C TYR A 188 -4.21 11.52 -17.52
N LEU A 189 -2.99 11.57 -18.06
CA LEU A 189 -1.95 12.45 -17.53
C LEU A 189 -2.01 13.80 -18.24
N CYS A 190 -2.09 14.90 -17.49
CA CYS A 190 -1.99 16.23 -18.06
C CYS A 190 -0.59 16.45 -18.64
N ASP A 191 -0.51 16.85 -19.90
CA ASP A 191 0.78 17.03 -20.59
C ASP A 191 1.59 18.22 -20.03
N ALA A 192 0.91 19.21 -19.42
CA ALA A 192 1.55 20.40 -18.89
C ALA A 192 2.15 20.22 -17.49
N CYS A 193 1.43 19.60 -16.55
CA CYS A 193 1.89 19.42 -15.16
C CYS A 193 2.22 17.98 -14.79
N GLY A 194 1.84 17.00 -15.60
CA GLY A 194 2.06 15.58 -15.34
C GLY A 194 1.09 14.96 -14.33
N GLU A 195 0.09 15.69 -13.85
CA GLU A 195 -0.92 15.18 -12.90
C GLU A 195 -1.84 14.16 -13.56
N GLU A 196 -2.20 13.10 -12.86
CA GLU A 196 -3.24 12.15 -13.28
C GLU A 196 -4.63 12.71 -12.96
N ILE A 197 -5.41 13.00 -14.00
CA ILE A 197 -6.76 13.56 -13.90
C ILE A 197 -7.77 12.46 -14.15
N VAL A 198 -8.63 12.19 -13.15
CA VAL A 198 -9.76 11.26 -13.27
C VAL A 198 -10.98 12.03 -13.75
N ILE A 199 -11.60 11.53 -14.82
CA ILE A 199 -12.79 12.10 -15.44
C ILE A 199 -13.93 11.08 -15.49
N PRO A 200 -15.18 11.52 -15.32
CA PRO A 200 -16.34 10.67 -15.57
C PRO A 200 -16.44 10.39 -17.08
N ILE A 201 -16.75 9.14 -17.42
CA ILE A 201 -16.85 8.64 -18.79
C ILE A 201 -18.32 8.38 -19.12
N ASP A 202 -18.84 9.18 -20.05
CA ASP A 202 -20.18 9.00 -20.58
C ASP A 202 -20.14 8.20 -21.89
N ARG A 203 -20.57 6.93 -21.83
CA ARG A 203 -20.69 6.06 -23.02
C ARG A 203 -21.72 6.57 -24.04
N SER A 204 -22.63 7.45 -23.64
CA SER A 204 -23.71 7.92 -24.51
C SER A 204 -23.20 8.74 -25.70
N ALA A 205 -22.02 9.35 -25.59
CA ALA A 205 -21.40 10.17 -26.63
C ALA A 205 -20.65 9.36 -27.72
N GLY A 206 -20.72 8.03 -27.69
CA GLY A 206 -20.21 7.15 -28.75
C GLY A 206 -18.88 6.47 -28.41
N ILE A 207 -18.39 5.63 -29.34
CA ILE A 207 -17.25 4.73 -29.12
C ILE A 207 -15.89 5.46 -29.14
N LEU A 208 -15.82 6.58 -29.85
CA LEU A 208 -14.64 7.44 -29.91
C LEU A 208 -15.11 8.86 -29.68
N GLN A 209 -14.53 9.51 -28.68
CA GLN A 209 -14.90 10.85 -28.24
C GLN A 209 -13.65 11.69 -28.06
N SER A 210 -13.74 12.97 -28.41
CA SER A 210 -12.68 13.94 -28.15
C SER A 210 -13.32 15.25 -27.67
N TYR A 211 -12.81 15.80 -26.58
CA TYR A 211 -13.26 17.08 -26.04
C TYR A 211 -12.14 17.77 -25.28
N VAL A 212 -12.30 19.07 -25.07
CA VAL A 212 -11.32 19.91 -24.39
C VAL A 212 -11.76 20.16 -22.97
N GLU A 213 -10.82 20.00 -22.03
CA GLU A 213 -11.02 20.34 -20.63
C GLU A 213 -9.74 20.90 -20.02
N ASP A 214 -9.87 21.93 -19.17
CA ASP A 214 -8.75 22.49 -18.44
C ASP A 214 -8.31 21.55 -17.32
N CYS A 215 -7.00 21.36 -17.16
CA CYS A 215 -6.47 20.61 -16.03
C CYS A 215 -6.87 21.28 -14.72
N PRO A 216 -7.55 20.60 -13.77
CA PRO A 216 -7.98 21.20 -12.52
C PRO A 216 -6.82 21.61 -11.59
N VAL A 217 -5.61 21.13 -11.88
CA VAL A 217 -4.39 21.44 -11.11
C VAL A 217 -3.62 22.62 -11.69
N CYS A 218 -3.41 22.64 -13.01
CA CYS A 218 -2.55 23.67 -13.64
C CYS A 218 -3.27 24.60 -14.63
N CYS A 219 -4.58 24.44 -14.80
CA CYS A 219 -5.45 25.24 -15.66
C CYS A 219 -4.99 25.35 -17.13
N ASN A 220 -4.18 24.40 -17.62
CA ASN A 220 -3.86 24.32 -19.05
C ASN A 220 -4.89 23.42 -19.74
N PRO A 221 -5.38 23.82 -20.92
CA PRO A 221 -6.34 23.03 -21.68
C PRO A 221 -5.70 21.75 -22.22
N ASN A 222 -6.43 20.65 -22.10
CA ASN A 222 -6.05 19.36 -22.67
C ASN A 222 -7.15 18.92 -23.65
N LEU A 223 -6.74 18.50 -24.86
CA LEU A 223 -7.61 17.75 -25.76
C LEU A 223 -7.60 16.28 -25.33
N ILE A 224 -8.68 15.86 -24.68
CA ILE A 224 -8.86 14.52 -24.13
C ILE A 224 -9.50 13.63 -25.19
N HIS A 225 -9.00 12.40 -25.31
CA HIS A 225 -9.52 11.36 -26.17
C HIS A 225 -9.99 10.17 -25.34
N VAL A 226 -11.20 9.70 -25.59
CA VAL A 226 -11.80 8.52 -24.96
C VAL A 226 -12.17 7.51 -26.04
N GLN A 227 -11.68 6.28 -25.90
CA GLN A 227 -12.02 5.16 -26.77
C GLN A 227 -12.50 3.96 -25.98
N PHE A 228 -13.58 3.33 -26.45
CA PHE A 228 -14.09 2.06 -25.94
C PHE A 228 -13.74 0.93 -26.92
N ASP A 229 -13.23 -0.20 -26.43
CA ASP A 229 -13.05 -1.41 -27.24
C ASP A 229 -14.28 -2.34 -27.20
N ASP A 230 -14.34 -3.31 -28.11
CA ASP A 230 -15.46 -4.28 -28.23
C ASP A 230 -15.61 -5.18 -26.98
N LEU A 231 -14.62 -5.17 -26.07
CA LEU A 231 -14.61 -5.90 -24.80
C LEU A 231 -14.99 -5.00 -23.61
N GLY A 232 -15.35 -3.74 -23.87
CA GLY A 232 -15.79 -2.77 -22.86
C GLY A 232 -14.65 -2.13 -22.06
N ARG A 233 -13.39 -2.25 -22.48
CA ARG A 233 -12.26 -1.56 -21.86
C ARG A 233 -12.18 -0.12 -22.36
N ILE A 234 -11.90 0.78 -21.43
CA ILE A 234 -11.80 2.22 -21.66
C ILE A 234 -10.32 2.57 -21.81
N ARG A 235 -9.99 3.33 -22.85
CA ARG A 235 -8.68 3.95 -23.03
C ARG A 235 -8.88 5.46 -23.08
N VAL A 236 -8.21 6.16 -22.16
CA VAL A 236 -8.21 7.63 -22.12
C VAL A 236 -6.78 8.12 -22.29
N TRP A 237 -6.57 9.15 -23.11
CA TRP A 237 -5.30 9.86 -23.23
C TRP A 237 -5.56 11.32 -23.57
N ALA A 238 -4.57 12.19 -23.38
CA ALA A 238 -4.69 13.60 -23.69
C ALA A 238 -3.48 14.12 -24.47
N GLU A 239 -3.70 15.20 -25.22
CA GLU A 239 -2.66 15.99 -25.87
C GLU A 239 -2.88 17.50 -25.63
N PRO A 240 -1.84 18.35 -25.73
CA PRO A 240 -1.99 19.78 -25.58
C PRO A 240 -2.93 20.36 -26.64
N GLU A 241 -3.89 21.19 -26.24
CA GLU A 241 -4.67 21.95 -27.20
C GLU A 241 -3.80 23.06 -27.83
N GLN A 242 -3.63 23.01 -29.16
CA GLN A 242 -2.76 23.92 -29.90
C GLN A 242 -3.49 25.19 -30.36
N ASP A 243 -4.01 25.98 -29.43
CA ASP A 243 -4.39 27.39 -29.70
C ASP A 243 -3.68 28.29 -28.68
N ARG A 244 -2.37 28.48 -28.87
CA ARG A 244 -1.58 29.52 -28.20
C ARG A 244 -1.18 30.57 -29.25
N ASP A 245 -2.07 31.52 -29.51
CA ASP A 245 -1.74 32.80 -30.15
C ASP A 245 -0.91 33.68 -29.19
#